data_AF-X0U7Y1-F1
#
_entry.id   AF-X0U7Y1-F1
#
_cell.length_a   1.000
_cell.length_b   1.000
_cell.length_c   1.000
_cell.angle_alpha   90.00
_cell.angle_beta   90.00
_cell.angle_gamma   90.00
#
_symmetry.space_group_name_H-M   'P 1'
#
loop_
_entity.id
_entity.type
_entity.pdbx_description
1 polymer ?
#
loop_
_entity_poly.entity_id
_entity_poly.type
_entity_poly.pdbx_seq_one_letter_code
_entity_poly.pdbx_strand_id
1 'polypeptide(L)'
;MGSLEKGHRKELNRFEYPLGPIQKGYNNRTLYINLSDNKLLSKPVTDEMKRIFTGGRGFDLWLLWNATGEKTKWNDPHNELCIACGPLGGTTLYPGSGKSIVVTISPTTQSVMDSNVGG
;
A
#
# COMPACT_ATOMS: atom_id res chain seq x y z
N MET A 1 -30.44 -3.67 -31.53
CA MET A 1 -29.06 -4.17 -31.40
C MET A 1 -28.70 -4.10 -29.93
N GLY A 2 -28.83 -5.23 -29.23
CA GLY A 2 -28.91 -5.26 -27.77
C GLY A 2 -27.57 -5.37 -27.04
N SER A 3 -27.66 -5.08 -25.75
CA SER A 3 -26.86 -5.56 -24.63
C SER A 3 -25.43 -5.01 -24.46
N LEU A 4 -25.26 -4.22 -23.40
CA LEU A 4 -24.60 -4.68 -22.16
C LEU A 4 -24.99 -3.72 -21.02
N GLU A 5 -25.99 -4.08 -20.22
CA GLU A 5 -26.18 -3.46 -18.91
C GLU A 5 -24.99 -3.83 -18.01
N LYS A 6 -24.00 -2.93 -17.93
CA LYS A 6 -22.92 -3.01 -16.94
C LYS A 6 -23.55 -2.73 -15.58
N GLY A 7 -23.63 -3.76 -14.73
CA GLY A 7 -24.15 -3.67 -13.37
C GLY A 7 -23.64 -2.44 -12.60
N HIS A 8 -24.54 -1.87 -11.80
CA HIS A 8 -24.44 -0.63 -11.00
C HIS A 8 -23.12 -0.37 -10.26
N ARG A 9 -22.01 -0.07 -10.95
CA ARG A 9 -20.80 0.47 -10.31
C ARG A 9 -20.83 1.99 -10.39
N LYS A 10 -21.21 2.64 -9.28
CA LYS A 10 -21.07 4.08 -9.10
C LYS A 10 -19.61 4.40 -8.72
N GLU A 11 -18.97 5.30 -9.46
CA GLU A 11 -17.65 5.83 -9.09
C GLU A 11 -17.79 6.73 -7.85
N LEU A 12 -16.99 6.45 -6.81
CA LEU A 12 -17.02 7.20 -5.54
C LEU A 12 -15.99 8.33 -5.50
N ASN A 13 -14.79 8.07 -6.05
CA ASN A 13 -13.73 9.05 -6.18
C ASN A 13 -12.69 8.58 -7.21
N ARG A 14 -11.82 9.49 -7.66
CA ARG A 14 -10.76 9.25 -8.64
C ARG A 14 -9.47 9.95 -8.23
N PHE A 15 -8.37 9.23 -8.36
CA PHE A 15 -7.03 9.79 -8.16
C PHE A 15 -6.31 9.85 -9.52
N GLU A 16 -6.00 11.06 -9.97
CA GLU A 16 -5.16 11.26 -11.14
C GLU A 16 -3.69 11.02 -10.73
N TYR A 17 -3.05 10.06 -11.39
CA TYR A 17 -1.68 9.66 -11.09
C TYR A 17 -0.69 10.38 -12.01
N PRO A 18 0.02 11.43 -11.53
CA PRO A 18 1.01 12.11 -12.35
C PRO A 18 2.24 11.23 -12.52
N LEU A 19 2.55 10.89 -13.77
CA LEU A 19 3.78 10.18 -14.11
C LEU A 19 5.00 10.98 -13.66
N GLY A 20 5.99 10.32 -13.10
CA GLY A 20 7.24 10.94 -12.67
C GLY A 20 8.41 9.97 -12.78
N PRO A 21 9.65 10.48 -12.75
CA PRO A 21 10.84 9.64 -12.87
C PRO A 21 11.02 8.76 -11.63
N ILE A 22 11.46 7.53 -11.85
CA ILE A 22 11.91 6.62 -10.80
C ILE A 22 13.36 6.96 -10.44
N GLN A 23 13.65 7.13 -9.15
CA GLN A 23 14.98 7.46 -8.66
C GLN A 23 15.53 6.29 -7.85
N LYS A 24 16.54 5.59 -8.37
CA LYS A 24 17.18 4.44 -7.70
C LYS A 24 16.17 3.40 -7.20
N GLY A 25 15.13 3.12 -8.00
CA GLY A 25 14.06 2.18 -7.66
C GLY A 25 12.86 2.77 -6.90
N TYR A 26 12.94 4.02 -6.46
CA TYR A 26 11.85 4.66 -5.70
C TYR A 26 11.00 5.59 -6.56
N ASN A 27 9.68 5.46 -6.44
CA ASN A 27 8.70 6.42 -6.97
C ASN A 27 8.41 7.59 -5.99
N ASN A 28 9.05 7.57 -4.83
CA ASN A 28 9.03 8.63 -3.80
C ASN A 28 7.63 9.04 -3.28
N ARG A 29 6.63 8.18 -3.42
CA ARG A 29 5.26 8.45 -2.96
C ARG A 29 4.52 7.17 -2.60
N THR A 30 3.53 7.29 -1.72
CA THR A 30 2.51 6.29 -1.43
C THR A 30 1.14 6.85 -1.80
N LEU A 31 0.17 5.96 -2.02
CA LEU A 31 -1.23 6.31 -2.17
C LEU A 31 -1.97 5.88 -0.92
N TYR A 32 -2.62 6.83 -0.26
CA TYR A 32 -3.48 6.61 0.88
C TYR A 32 -4.94 6.67 0.44
N ILE A 33 -5.71 5.66 0.84
CA ILE A 33 -7.12 5.49 0.50
C ILE A 33 -7.88 5.31 1.80
N ASN A 34 -8.78 6.25 2.13
CA ASN A 34 -9.71 6.09 3.24
C ASN A 34 -11.09 5.69 2.70
N LEU A 35 -11.57 4.51 3.10
CA LEU A 35 -12.83 3.95 2.65
C LEU A 35 -14.05 4.56 3.35
N SER A 36 -13.86 5.24 4.48
CA SER A 36 -14.97 5.84 5.25
C SER A 36 -15.48 7.13 4.62
N ASP A 37 -14.57 7.94 4.06
CA ASP A 37 -14.86 9.24 3.45
C ASP A 37 -14.48 9.31 1.96
N ASN A 38 -14.06 8.18 1.38
CA ASN A 38 -13.55 8.06 0.01
C ASN A 38 -12.35 8.96 -0.29
N LYS A 39 -11.59 9.42 0.71
CA LYS A 39 -10.46 10.33 0.51
C LYS A 39 -9.27 9.60 -0.11
N LEU A 40 -8.69 10.22 -1.14
CA LEU A 40 -7.49 9.76 -1.83
C LEU A 40 -6.38 10.80 -1.63
N LEU A 41 -5.23 10.40 -1.12
CA LEU A 41 -4.08 11.29 -0.89
C LEU A 41 -2.79 10.65 -1.37
N SER A 42 -1.96 11.43 -2.07
CA SER A 42 -0.55 11.06 -2.24
C SER A 42 0.26 11.54 -1.05
N LYS A 43 0.98 10.64 -0.39
CA LYS A 43 1.89 10.99 0.70
C LYS A 43 3.34 10.75 0.22
N PRO A 44 4.30 11.60 0.59
CA PRO A 44 5.70 11.41 0.18
C PRO A 44 6.33 10.21 0.89
N VAL A 45 7.22 9.50 0.20
CA VAL A 45 8.18 8.59 0.86
C VAL A 45 9.41 9.40 1.25
N THR A 46 9.62 9.56 2.56
CA THR A 46 10.72 10.37 3.08
C THR A 46 12.07 9.67 2.93
N ASP A 47 13.16 10.43 3.00
CA ASP A 47 14.51 9.85 2.99
C ASP A 47 14.80 9.04 4.25
N GLU A 48 14.15 9.36 5.37
CA GLU A 48 14.21 8.58 6.59
C GLU A 48 13.61 7.19 6.40
N MET A 49 12.42 7.09 5.80
CA MET A 49 11.81 5.80 5.47
C MET A 49 12.76 4.95 4.64
N LYS A 50 13.33 5.51 3.57
CA LYS A 50 14.29 4.81 2.70
C LYS A 50 15.52 4.34 3.48
N ARG A 51 16.10 5.22 4.31
CA ARG A 51 17.33 4.94 5.06
C ARG A 51 17.13 3.85 6.11
N ILE A 52 16.01 3.87 6.84
CA ILE A 52 15.77 2.94 7.95
C ILE A 52 15.19 1.62 7.43
N PHE A 53 14.27 1.67 6.47
CA PHE A 53 13.45 0.52 6.10
C PHE A 53 13.67 -0.01 4.68
N THR A 54 14.35 0.73 3.80
CA THR A 54 14.62 0.37 2.39
C THR A 54 13.38 0.18 1.50
N GLY A 55 12.30 -0.46 1.93
CA GLY A 55 11.09 -0.69 1.13
C GLY A 55 10.30 -1.93 1.59
N GLY A 56 9.31 -2.34 0.80
CA GLY A 56 8.50 -3.54 1.05
C GLY A 56 7.91 -3.58 2.46
N ARG A 57 8.10 -4.71 3.16
CA ARG A 57 7.64 -4.92 4.54
C ARG A 57 8.03 -3.77 5.47
N GLY A 58 9.23 -3.21 5.30
CA GLY A 58 9.69 -2.12 6.14
C GLY A 58 8.86 -0.84 5.99
N PHE A 59 8.44 -0.52 4.76
CA PHE A 59 7.53 0.61 4.52
C PHE A 59 6.13 0.30 5.06
N ASP A 60 5.66 -0.92 4.89
CA ASP A 60 4.36 -1.31 5.44
C ASP A 60 4.33 -1.22 6.97
N LEU A 61 5.40 -1.66 7.65
CA LEU A 61 5.55 -1.52 9.09
C LEU A 61 5.64 -0.05 9.53
N TRP A 62 6.37 0.79 8.78
CA TRP A 62 6.40 2.23 9.04
C TRP A 62 5.00 2.84 8.99
N LEU A 63 4.24 2.53 7.93
CA LEU A 63 2.89 3.07 7.73
C LEU A 63 1.94 2.59 8.83
N LEU A 64 1.91 1.28 9.11
CA LEU A 64 1.05 0.71 10.14
C LEU A 64 1.40 1.24 11.54
N TRP A 65 2.69 1.36 11.86
CA TRP A 65 3.15 1.93 13.13
C TRP A 65 2.63 3.35 13.36
N ASN A 66 2.61 4.17 12.30
CA ASN A 66 2.10 5.54 12.39
C ASN A 66 0.56 5.64 12.39
N ALA A 67 -0.14 4.62 11.90
CA ALA A 67 -1.60 4.60 11.85
C ALA A 67 -2.25 4.05 13.13
N THR A 68 -1.56 3.11 13.80
CA THR A 68 -2.08 2.35 14.94
C THR A 68 -1.57 2.89 16.28
N GLY A 69 -2.23 2.49 17.37
CA GLY A 69 -1.77 2.69 18.74
C GLY A 69 -1.82 1.39 19.54
N GLU A 70 -1.40 1.44 20.82
CA GLU A 70 -1.27 0.25 21.69
C GLU A 70 -2.54 -0.61 21.81
N LYS A 71 -3.71 0.02 21.65
CA LYS A 71 -5.02 -0.63 21.82
C LYS A 71 -5.72 -0.95 20.50
N THR A 72 -5.10 -0.67 19.36
CA THR A 72 -5.69 -0.93 18.05
C THR A 72 -5.87 -2.43 17.84
N LYS A 73 -7.09 -2.83 17.52
CA LYS A 73 -7.50 -4.20 17.22
C LYS A 73 -7.58 -4.43 15.72
N TRP A 74 -7.65 -5.69 15.33
CA TRP A 74 -7.72 -6.10 13.92
C TRP A 74 -8.90 -5.50 13.14
N ASN A 75 -10.02 -5.19 13.80
CA ASN A 75 -11.23 -4.66 13.17
C ASN A 75 -11.43 -3.14 13.37
N ASP A 76 -10.43 -2.45 13.93
CA ASP A 76 -10.51 -1.01 14.11
C ASP A 76 -10.20 -0.28 12.78
N PRO A 77 -10.84 0.88 12.52
CA PRO A 77 -10.57 1.66 11.30
C PRO A 77 -9.14 2.19 11.20
N HIS A 78 -8.40 2.21 12.32
CA HIS A 78 -6.99 2.57 12.38
C HIS A 78 -6.05 1.41 12.00
N ASN A 79 -6.56 0.18 11.91
CA ASN A 79 -5.79 -0.96 11.42
C ASN A 79 -5.70 -0.91 9.89
N GLU A 80 -4.79 -0.09 9.38
CA GLU A 80 -4.59 0.08 7.95
C GLU A 80 -4.09 -1.22 7.29
N LEU A 81 -4.52 -1.44 6.04
CA LEU A 81 -3.97 -2.48 5.17
C LEU A 81 -2.86 -1.85 4.32
N CYS A 82 -1.60 -2.11 4.70
CA CYS A 82 -0.44 -1.53 4.03
C CYS A 82 0.07 -2.50 2.95
N ILE A 83 0.31 -1.97 1.75
CA ILE A 83 0.83 -2.75 0.61
C ILE A 83 2.03 -2.01 0.01
N ALA A 84 3.19 -2.68 -0.01
CA ALA A 84 4.40 -2.12 -0.60
C ALA A 84 5.22 -3.17 -1.33
N CYS A 85 6.03 -2.70 -2.29
CA CYS A 85 7.10 -3.45 -2.91
C CYS A 85 8.45 -2.88 -2.49
N GLY A 86 9.51 -3.68 -2.68
CA GLY A 86 10.88 -3.19 -2.49
C GLY A 86 11.30 -2.22 -3.61
N PRO A 87 12.46 -1.55 -3.49
CA PRO A 87 12.99 -0.67 -4.54
C PRO A 87 13.33 -1.41 -5.83
N LEU A 88 13.48 -2.74 -5.77
CA LEU A 88 13.62 -3.60 -6.93
C LEU A 88 12.27 -4.13 -7.45
N GLY A 89 11.14 -3.63 -6.94
CA GLY A 89 9.81 -4.02 -7.39
C GLY A 89 9.56 -3.60 -8.84
N GLY A 90 9.17 -4.55 -9.70
CA GLY A 90 8.79 -4.26 -11.08
C GLY A 90 9.94 -3.90 -12.04
N THR A 91 11.20 -4.01 -11.63
CA THR A 91 12.35 -3.89 -12.55
C THR A 91 12.55 -5.17 -13.35
N THR A 92 12.84 -5.04 -14.64
CA THR A 92 13.11 -6.17 -15.56
C THR A 92 14.51 -6.75 -15.44
N LEU A 93 15.43 -6.08 -14.76
CA LEU A 93 16.84 -6.49 -14.66
C LEU A 93 17.09 -7.63 -13.67
N TYR A 94 16.17 -7.85 -12.71
CA TYR A 94 16.34 -8.86 -11.66
C TYR A 94 15.21 -9.89 -11.74
N PRO A 95 15.50 -11.20 -11.79
CA PRO A 95 14.47 -12.22 -11.80
C PRO A 95 13.69 -12.22 -10.48
N GLY A 96 12.36 -12.42 -10.55
CA GLY A 96 11.51 -12.51 -9.36
C GLY A 96 11.22 -11.17 -8.65
N SER A 97 11.34 -10.05 -9.37
CA SER A 97 11.08 -8.69 -8.90
C SER A 97 9.59 -8.30 -8.79
N GLY A 98 8.67 -9.18 -9.20
CA GLY A 98 7.21 -8.95 -9.17
C GLY A 98 6.55 -9.15 -7.81
N LYS A 99 7.26 -8.93 -6.70
CA LYS A 99 6.75 -9.21 -5.35
C LYS A 99 6.14 -7.98 -4.69
N SER A 100 5.04 -8.21 -3.99
CA SER A 100 4.41 -7.26 -3.07
C SER A 100 4.30 -7.89 -1.67
N ILE A 101 4.29 -7.05 -0.65
CA ILE A 101 4.06 -7.44 0.73
C ILE A 101 2.82 -6.69 1.21
N VAL A 102 2.04 -7.37 2.04
CA VAL A 102 0.86 -6.82 2.70
C VAL A 102 1.04 -6.95 4.20
N VAL A 103 0.84 -5.88 4.97
CA VAL A 103 0.93 -5.89 6.44
C VAL A 103 -0.30 -5.27 7.07
N THR A 104 -0.79 -5.89 8.13
CA THR A 104 -1.89 -5.41 8.98
C THR A 104 -1.91 -6.17 10.32
N ILE A 105 -2.75 -5.79 11.27
CA ILE A 105 -3.06 -6.61 12.45
C ILE A 105 -4.00 -7.75 12.04
N SER A 106 -3.56 -8.99 12.25
CA SER A 106 -4.29 -10.19 11.84
C SER A 106 -5.49 -10.48 12.75
N PRO A 107 -6.67 -10.85 12.20
CA PRO A 107 -7.80 -11.31 12.99
C PRO A 107 -7.54 -12.63 13.71
N THR A 108 -6.69 -13.49 13.16
CA THR A 108 -6.41 -14.81 13.73
C THR A 108 -5.45 -14.73 14.91
N THR A 109 -4.39 -13.93 14.80
CA THR A 109 -3.32 -13.85 15.80
C THR A 109 -3.38 -12.61 16.68
N GLN A 110 -4.25 -11.64 16.34
CA GLN A 110 -4.35 -10.35 17.04
C GLN A 110 -3.02 -9.58 17.08
N SER A 111 -2.12 -9.88 16.15
CA SER A 111 -0.75 -9.35 16.09
C SER A 111 -0.44 -8.83 14.68
N VAL A 112 0.57 -7.98 14.57
CA VAL A 112 1.08 -7.51 13.27
C VAL A 112 1.58 -8.70 12.46
N MET A 113 1.06 -8.86 11.25
CA MET A 113 1.40 -9.95 10.35
C MET A 113 1.71 -9.42 8.95
N ASP A 114 2.74 -9.96 8.32
CA ASP A 114 3.06 -9.73 6.92
C ASP A 114 2.73 -10.96 6.05
N SER A 115 2.32 -10.70 4.81
CA SER A 115 2.10 -11.72 3.79
C SER A 115 2.78 -11.30 2.50
N ASN A 116 3.60 -12.18 1.94
CA ASN A 116 4.29 -11.96 0.67
C ASN A 116 3.51 -12.62 -0.47
N VAL A 117 3.33 -11.89 -1.56
CA VAL A 117 2.70 -12.39 -2.79
C VAL A 117 3.57 -12.04 -3.98
N GLY A 118 3.74 -12.99 -4.90
CA GLY A 118 4.32 -12.78 -6.22
C GLY A 118 3.26 -12.80 -7.32
N GLY A 119 3.69 -12.59 -8.56
CA GLY A 119 2.88 -12.67 -9.77
C GLY A 119 3.71 -12.35 -11.01
#